data_AF-A0A3C0G5N3-F1
#
_entry.id   AF-A0A3C0G5N3-F1
#
_cell.length_a   1.000
_cell.length_b   1.000
_cell.length_c   1.000
_cell.angle_alpha   90.00
_cell.angle_beta   90.00
_cell.angle_gamma   90.00
#
_symmetry.space_group_name_H-M   'P 1'
#
loop_
_entity.id
_entity.type
_entity.pdbx_description
1 polymer ?
#
loop_
_entity_poly.entity_id
_entity_poly.type
_entity_poly.pdbx_seq_one_letter_code
_entity_poly.pdbx_strand_id
1 'polypeptide(L)'
;NNLDNDEITGFKLYPNPAIADVVYVTTQQNSLKEIRVYDVFGELVLTDKLSAKALNISKLSPGVYVVQMTENNKSITRKLVVK
;
A
#
# COMPACT_ATOMS: atom_id res chain seq x y z
N ASN A 1 21.33 9.67 11.64
CA ASN A 1 19.99 10.25 11.83
C ASN A 1 19.43 10.68 10.49
N ASN A 2 18.67 9.85 9.79
CA ASN A 2 18.08 10.24 8.50
C ASN A 2 16.68 9.66 8.33
N LEU A 3 15.71 10.56 8.45
CA LEU A 3 14.48 10.69 7.65
C LEU A 3 13.52 9.49 7.57
N ASP A 4 12.62 9.37 8.56
CA ASP A 4 11.51 8.39 8.50
C ASP A 4 10.21 8.91 9.14
N ASN A 5 9.91 10.22 9.07
CA ASN A 5 8.74 10.79 9.75
C ASN A 5 7.79 11.59 8.85
N ASP A 6 7.52 11.10 7.63
CA ASP A 6 6.22 11.33 6.98
C ASP A 6 5.28 10.15 7.28
N GLU A 7 5.22 9.75 8.56
CA GLU A 7 4.30 8.69 8.97
C GLU A 7 2.86 9.20 8.91
N ILE A 8 2.04 8.52 8.10
CA ILE A 8 0.60 8.62 8.21
C ILE A 8 0.19 7.83 9.44
N THR A 9 -0.33 8.53 10.45
CA THR A 9 -0.62 7.93 11.76
C THR A 9 -1.57 6.74 11.63
N GLY A 10 -1.23 5.65 12.30
CA GLY A 10 -2.03 4.42 12.29
C GLY A 10 -1.99 3.68 10.95
N PHE A 11 -1.05 4.00 10.06
CA PHE A 11 -0.85 3.24 8.82
C PHE A 11 -0.58 1.76 9.12
N LYS A 12 -1.36 0.87 8.50
CA LYS A 12 -1.12 -0.58 8.48
C LYS A 12 -1.41 -1.13 7.09
N LEU A 13 -0.59 -2.09 6.68
CA LEU A 13 -0.74 -2.88 5.46
C LEU A 13 -0.68 -4.36 5.84
N TYR A 14 -1.79 -5.08 5.76
CA TYR A 14 -1.88 -6.49 6.21
C TYR A 14 -2.92 -7.30 5.44
N PRO A 15 -2.79 -8.63 5.31
CA PRO A 15 -1.63 -9.42 5.72
C PRO A 15 -0.40 -9.15 4.82
N ASN A 16 0.78 -9.36 5.38
CA ASN A 16 2.05 -9.32 4.65
C ASN A 16 2.98 -10.40 5.26
N PRO A 17 3.31 -11.50 4.56
CA PRO A 17 2.97 -11.77 3.17
C PRO A 17 1.46 -11.94 2.92
N ALA A 18 0.97 -11.44 1.79
CA ALA A 18 -0.38 -11.63 1.33
C ALA A 18 -0.51 -12.99 0.66
N ILE A 19 -1.51 -13.77 1.10
CA ILE A 19 -1.80 -15.14 0.62
C ILE A 19 -3.11 -15.15 -0.20
N ALA A 20 -3.86 -14.05 -0.15
CA ALA A 20 -5.15 -13.90 -0.79
C ALA A 20 -5.13 -12.67 -1.69
N ASP A 21 -6.19 -12.54 -2.48
CA ASP A 21 -6.40 -11.45 -3.44
C ASP A 21 -6.67 -10.08 -2.81
N VAL A 22 -6.64 -9.98 -1.48
CA VAL A 22 -6.98 -8.74 -0.76
C VAL A 22 -5.97 -8.47 0.34
N VAL A 23 -5.52 -7.22 0.39
CA VAL A 23 -4.82 -6.65 1.54
C VAL A 23 -5.62 -5.48 2.09
N TYR A 24 -5.42 -5.20 3.37
CA TYR A 24 -6.06 -4.13 4.09
C TYR A 24 -5.07 -2.99 4.31
N VAL A 25 -5.45 -1.81 3.84
CA VAL A 25 -4.74 -0.55 4.07
C VAL A 25 -5.58 0.29 5.02
N THR A 26 -5.10 0.48 6.24
CA THR A 26 -5.79 1.29 7.24
C THR A 26 -4.93 2.45 7.67
N THR A 27 -5.54 3.59 7.97
CA THR A 27 -4.91 4.74 8.64
C THR A 27 -5.76 5.12 9.85
N GLN A 28 -5.32 6.08 10.67
CA GLN A 28 -6.15 6.58 11.76
C GLN A 28 -7.40 7.29 11.23
N GLN A 29 -7.27 8.04 10.13
CA GLN A 29 -8.36 8.78 9.51
C GLN A 29 -9.23 7.89 8.61
N ASN A 30 -8.64 6.85 8.00
CA ASN A 30 -9.27 6.00 6.97
C ASN A 30 -10.05 6.82 5.93
N SER A 31 -9.51 7.98 5.54
CA SER A 31 -10.13 8.83 4.55
C SER A 31 -9.82 8.34 3.14
N LEU A 32 -10.23 9.12 2.13
CA LEU A 32 -9.90 8.82 0.74
C LEU A 32 -8.39 8.84 0.56
N LYS A 33 -7.84 7.73 0.09
CA LYS A 33 -6.41 7.54 -0.15
C LYS A 33 -6.18 7.01 -1.55
N GLU A 34 -5.09 7.45 -2.15
CA GLU A 34 -4.59 6.94 -3.42
C GLU A 34 -3.51 5.91 -3.14
N ILE A 35 -3.63 4.73 -3.73
CA ILE A 35 -2.64 3.65 -3.64
C ILE A 35 -2.02 3.46 -5.01
N ARG A 36 -0.70 3.37 -5.03
CA ARG A 36 0.09 2.98 -6.20
C ARG A 36 0.99 1.83 -5.81
N VAL A 37 1.01 0.78 -6.62
CA VAL A 37 1.85 -0.39 -6.40
C VAL A 37 2.84 -0.49 -7.54
N TYR A 38 4.11 -0.61 -7.17
CA TYR A 38 5.22 -0.75 -8.09
C TYR A 38 5.86 -2.12 -7.93
N ASP A 39 6.37 -2.68 -9.02
CA ASP A 39 7.25 -3.84 -8.94
C ASP A 39 8.69 -3.45 -8.54
N VAL A 40 9.60 -4.43 -8.52
CA VAL A 40 11.01 -4.20 -8.17
C VAL A 40 11.80 -3.41 -9.21
N PHE A 41 11.27 -3.27 -10.43
CA PHE A 41 11.86 -2.46 -11.50
C PHE A 41 11.31 -1.02 -11.50
N GLY A 42 10.32 -0.73 -10.65
CA GLY A 42 9.67 0.57 -10.55
C GLY A 42 8.51 0.76 -11.53
N GLU A 43 8.05 -0.31 -12.18
CA GLU A 43 6.87 -0.25 -13.05
C GLU A 43 5.60 -0.13 -12.21
N LEU A 44 4.71 0.81 -12.56
CA LEU A 44 3.41 0.97 -11.92
C LEU A 44 2.46 -0.14 -12.40
N VAL A 45 2.25 -1.14 -11.54
CA VAL A 45 1.44 -2.34 -11.87
C VAL A 45 0.01 -2.25 -11.35
N LEU A 46 -0.27 -1.40 -10.36
CA LEU A 46 -1.62 -1.18 -9.84
C LEU A 46 -1.79 0.25 -9.35
N THR A 47 -2.95 0.83 -9.61
CA THR A 47 -3.38 2.11 -9.04
C THR A 47 -4.84 2.00 -8.59
N ASP A 48 -5.14 2.53 -7.42
CA ASP A 48 -6.49 2.51 -6.86
C ASP A 48 -6.75 3.73 -5.98
N LYS A 49 -8.01 4.17 -5.88
CA LYS A 49 -8.47 5.23 -4.98
C LYS A 49 -9.57 4.67 -4.12
N LEU A 50 -9.29 4.50 -2.83
CA LEU A 50 -10.19 3.77 -1.93
C LEU A 50 -10.49 4.55 -0.65
N SER A 51 -11.78 4.78 -0.39
CA SER A 51 -12.29 5.17 0.93
C SER A 51 -12.45 3.97 1.85
N ALA A 52 -12.57 2.76 1.29
CA ALA A 52 -12.60 1.50 2.02
C ALA A 52 -11.22 1.14 2.60
N LYS A 53 -11.13 -0.02 3.26
CA LYS A 53 -9.86 -0.56 3.79
C LYS A 53 -9.28 -1.65 2.90
N ALA A 54 -10.11 -2.36 2.15
CA ALA A 54 -9.69 -3.47 1.30
C ALA A 54 -9.14 -2.94 -0.03
N LEU A 55 -7.96 -3.42 -0.39
CA LEU A 55 -7.32 -3.24 -1.69
C LEU A 55 -7.26 -4.61 -2.37
N ASN A 56 -7.81 -4.69 -3.58
CA ASN A 56 -7.76 -5.90 -4.39
C ASN A 56 -6.41 -5.99 -5.11
N ILE A 57 -5.68 -7.08 -4.87
CA ILE A 57 -4.39 -7.39 -5.46
C ILE A 57 -4.42 -8.66 -6.33
N SER A 58 -5.59 -9.17 -6.69
CA SER A 58 -5.75 -10.39 -7.55
C SER A 58 -5.00 -10.33 -8.88
N LYS A 59 -4.68 -9.13 -9.36
CA LYS A 59 -3.93 -8.92 -10.60
C LYS A 59 -2.41 -9.01 -10.43
N LEU A 60 -1.92 -9.06 -9.18
CA LEU A 60 -0.49 -9.15 -8.88
C LEU A 60 -0.08 -10.62 -8.82
N SER A 61 0.95 -10.97 -9.55
CA SER A 61 1.62 -12.27 -9.41
C SER A 61 2.36 -12.38 -8.08
N PRO A 62 2.71 -13.59 -7.62
CA PRO A 62 3.61 -13.75 -6.47
C PRO A 62 4.92 -13.03 -6.69
N GLY A 63 5.37 -12.26 -5.69
CA GLY A 63 6.50 -11.36 -5.83
C GLY A 63 6.63 -10.33 -4.71
N VAL A 64 7.59 -9.42 -4.89
CA VAL A 64 7.81 -8.29 -3.98
C VAL A 64 7.43 -7.01 -4.69
N TYR A 65 6.69 -6.17 -3.98
CA TYR A 65 6.16 -4.91 -4.48
C TYR A 65 6.43 -3.77 -3.51
N VAL A 66 6.42 -2.54 -4.03
CA VAL A 66 6.44 -1.31 -3.25
C VAL A 66 5.06 -0.67 -3.34
N VAL A 67 4.39 -0.54 -2.20
CA VAL A 67 3.09 0.14 -2.08
C VAL A 67 3.35 1.56 -1.61
N GLN A 68 3.02 2.54 -2.45
CA GLN A 68 2.92 3.95 -2.09
C GLN A 68 1.45 4.27 -1.79
N MET A 69 1.19 4.89 -0.65
CA MET A 69 -0.12 5.42 -0.30
C MET A 69 -0.01 6.92 -0.06
N THR A 70 -0.97 7.68 -0.61
CA THR A 70 -1.10 9.11 -0.40
C THR A 70 -2.45 9.43 0.24
N GLU A 71 -2.43 10.12 1.38
CA GLU A 71 -3.60 10.60 2.12
C GLU A 71 -3.32 12.04 2.59
N ASN A 72 -4.22 12.99 2.31
CA ASN A 72 -4.11 14.38 2.75
C ASN A 72 -2.74 15.03 2.46
N ASN A 73 -2.24 14.86 1.23
CA ASN A 73 -0.93 15.33 0.74
C ASN A 73 0.30 14.70 1.43
N LYS A 74 0.12 13.75 2.33
CA LYS A 74 1.20 12.94 2.90
C LYS A 74 1.31 11.63 2.14
N SER A 75 2.53 11.16 1.95
CA SER A 75 2.78 9.88 1.27
C SER A 75 3.66 8.97 2.12
N ILE A 76 3.30 7.70 2.15
CA ILE A 76 4.06 6.65 2.83
C ILE A 76 4.30 5.49 1.88
N THR A 77 5.48 4.86 1.97
CA THR A 77 5.83 3.67 1.20
C THR A 77 6.05 2.48 2.12
N ARG A 78 5.61 1.30 1.70
CA ARG A 78 5.85 0.02 2.38
C ARG A 78 6.05 -1.11 1.38
N LYS A 79 6.92 -2.06 1.74
CA LYS A 79 7.11 -3.31 1.00
C LYS A 79 5.92 -4.24 1.22
N LEU A 80 5.39 -4.81 0.14
CA LEU A 80 4.40 -5.88 0.14
C LEU A 80 5.02 -7.14 -0.46
N VAL A 81 4.83 -8.28 0.19
CA VAL A 81 5.17 -9.59 -0.37
C VAL A 81 3.87 -10.31 -0.70
N VAL A 82 3.69 -10.72 -1.94
CA VAL A 82 2.56 -11.55 -2.41
C VAL A 82 3.09 -12.96 -2.62
N LYS A 83 2.39 -13.96 -2.08
CA LYS A 83 2.74 -15.38 -2.19
C LYS A 83 1.78 -16.14 -3.10
#